data_AF-A0A925Y974-F1
#
_entry.id   AF-A0A925Y974-F1
#
_cell.length_a   1.000
_cell.length_b   1.000
_cell.length_c   1.000
_cell.angle_alpha   90.00
_cell.angle_beta   90.00
_cell.angle_gamma   90.00
#
_symmetry.space_group_name_H-M   'P 1'
#
loop_
_entity.id
_entity.type
_entity.pdbx_description
1 polymer ?
#
loop_
_entity_poly.entity_id
_entity_poly.type
_entity_poly.pdbx_seq_one_letter_code
_entity_poly.pdbx_strand_id
1 'polypeptide(L)'
;MEADLILQLAVAKAIEWTGELSGRIVKKWPDFVLDHPDIELKGAYLMRNRLAHGYETVDLLTMWETISIDINRMSERLAAFLATIDEQS
;
A
#
# COMPACT_ATOMS: atom_id res chain seq x y z
N MET A 1 -27.35 -6.90 0.74
CA MET A 1 -26.68 -6.62 2.02
C MET A 1 -25.35 -7.38 2.17
N GLU A 2 -25.15 -8.55 1.54
CA GLU A 2 -23.85 -9.27 1.52
C GLU A 2 -22.74 -8.62 0.67
N ALA A 3 -23.11 -7.94 -0.42
CA ALA A 3 -22.14 -7.34 -1.35
C ALA A 3 -21.23 -6.29 -0.68
N ASP A 4 -21.72 -5.62 0.36
CA ASP A 4 -20.97 -4.59 1.08
C ASP A 4 -19.85 -5.22 1.93
N LEU A 5 -20.16 -6.29 2.68
CA LEU A 5 -19.16 -6.98 3.51
C LEU A 5 -18.07 -7.68 2.68
N ILE A 6 -18.45 -8.35 1.59
CA ILE A 6 -17.47 -9.01 0.71
C ILE A 6 -16.55 -7.97 0.08
N LEU A 7 -17.09 -6.82 -0.37
CA LEU A 7 -16.30 -5.73 -0.94
C LEU A 7 -15.34 -5.15 0.11
N GLN A 8 -15.81 -4.91 1.33
CA GLN A 8 -14.98 -4.44 2.44
C GLN A 8 -13.84 -5.41 2.74
N LEU A 9 -14.12 -6.70 2.83
CA LEU A 9 -13.08 -7.72 3.06
C LEU A 9 -12.07 -7.77 1.91
N ALA A 10 -12.53 -7.63 0.65
CA ALA A 10 -11.63 -7.60 -0.50
C ALA A 10 -10.72 -6.37 -0.49
N VAL A 11 -11.26 -5.18 -0.22
CA VAL A 11 -10.48 -3.93 -0.10
C VAL A 11 -9.47 -4.03 1.04
N ALA A 12 -9.91 -4.52 2.20
CA ALA A 12 -9.03 -4.75 3.34
C ALA A 12 -7.87 -5.67 2.99
N LYS A 13 -8.15 -6.77 2.28
CA LYS A 13 -7.13 -7.74 1.90
C LYS A 13 -6.12 -7.15 0.92
N ALA A 14 -6.57 -6.32 -0.02
CA ALA A 14 -5.70 -5.62 -0.94
C ALA A 14 -4.73 -4.69 -0.19
N ILE A 15 -5.23 -3.90 0.77
CA ILE A 15 -4.37 -3.01 1.56
C ILE A 15 -3.38 -3.82 2.41
N GLU A 16 -3.82 -4.93 3.02
CA GLU A 16 -2.96 -5.81 3.81
C GLU A 16 -1.80 -6.38 2.97
N TRP A 17 -2.08 -6.89 1.78
CA TRP A 17 -1.05 -7.43 0.88
C TRP A 17 -0.07 -6.36 0.41
N THR A 18 -0.58 -5.19 0.03
CA THR A 18 0.27 -4.06 -0.38
C THR A 18 1.23 -3.64 0.72
N GLY A 19 0.75 -3.52 1.97
CA GLY A 19 1.61 -3.17 3.09
C GLY A 19 2.59 -4.29 3.48
N GLU A 20 2.20 -5.56 3.39
CA GLU A 20 3.10 -6.70 3.65
C GLU A 20 4.27 -6.73 2.66
N LEU A 21 3.99 -6.58 1.36
CA LEU A 21 5.04 -6.50 0.33
C LEU A 21 5.94 -5.28 0.55
N SER A 22 5.36 -4.13 0.85
CA SER A 22 6.12 -2.92 1.17
C SER A 22 7.05 -3.13 2.36
N GLY A 23 6.56 -3.78 3.42
CA GLY A 23 7.35 -4.13 4.60
C GLY A 23 8.52 -5.08 4.30
N ARG A 24 8.35 -6.02 3.37
CA ARG A 24 9.45 -6.88 2.91
C ARG A 24 10.51 -6.07 2.18
N ILE A 25 10.09 -5.11 1.36
CA ILE A 25 11.04 -4.24 0.65
C ILE A 25 11.83 -3.40 1.65
N VAL A 26 11.15 -2.73 2.58
CA VAL A 26 11.76 -1.93 3.66
C VAL A 26 12.79 -2.74 4.45
N LYS A 27 12.52 -4.01 4.74
CA LYS A 27 13.44 -4.88 5.50
C LYS A 27 14.64 -5.34 4.68
N LYS A 28 14.44 -5.66 3.41
CA LYS A 28 15.46 -6.32 2.58
C LYS A 28 16.33 -5.34 1.77
N TRP A 29 15.79 -4.18 1.41
CA TRP A 29 16.48 -3.16 0.63
C TRP A 29 16.30 -1.78 1.27
N PRO A 30 16.88 -1.54 2.46
CA PRO A 30 16.71 -0.27 3.17
C PRO A 30 17.24 0.93 2.39
N ASP A 31 18.33 0.78 1.63
CA ASP A 31 18.93 1.86 0.83
C ASP A 31 17.99 2.33 -0.28
N PHE A 32 17.32 1.40 -0.98
CA PHE A 32 16.29 1.73 -1.96
C PHE A 32 15.16 2.59 -1.36
N VAL A 33 14.77 2.30 -0.12
CA VAL A 33 13.72 3.08 0.56
C VAL A 33 14.22 4.47 0.99
N LEU A 34 15.52 4.64 1.21
CA LEU A 34 16.12 5.95 1.47
C LEU A 34 16.23 6.77 0.19
N ASP A 35 16.54 6.13 -0.94
CA ASP A 35 16.70 6.79 -2.23
C ASP A 35 15.34 7.15 -2.88
N HIS A 36 14.28 6.39 -2.57
CA HIS A 36 12.93 6.57 -3.13
C HIS A 36 11.87 6.77 -2.04
N PRO A 37 11.98 7.84 -1.21
CA PRO A 37 11.04 8.09 -0.12
C PRO A 37 9.63 8.45 -0.62
N ASP A 38 9.54 8.95 -1.85
CA ASP A 38 8.28 9.27 -2.53
C ASP A 38 7.44 8.01 -2.77
N ILE A 39 7.99 6.81 -2.96
CA ILE A 39 7.15 5.61 -3.12
C ILE A 39 6.36 5.29 -1.83
N GLU A 40 6.72 5.84 -0.67
CA GLU A 40 5.95 5.72 0.58
C GLU A 40 5.75 4.28 1.11
N LEU A 41 6.67 3.36 0.80
CA LEU A 41 6.62 1.97 1.25
C LEU A 41 6.49 1.81 2.78
N LYS A 42 7.12 2.70 3.55
CA LYS A 42 6.98 2.74 5.02
C LYS A 42 5.55 3.09 5.44
N GLY A 43 4.90 4.03 4.74
CA GLY A 43 3.51 4.41 4.97
C GLY A 43 2.56 3.25 4.70
N ALA A 44 2.71 2.57 3.56
CA ALA A 44 1.94 1.38 3.22
C ALA A 44 2.11 0.25 4.26
N TYR A 45 3.34 0.01 4.73
CA TYR A 45 3.61 -0.97 5.79
C TYR A 45 2.91 -0.61 7.12
N LEU A 46 2.94 0.66 7.53
CA LEU A 46 2.26 1.13 8.73
C LEU A 46 0.73 1.04 8.60
N MET A 47 0.17 1.31 7.43
CA MET A 47 -1.26 1.20 7.18
C MET A 47 -1.74 -0.26 7.33
N ARG A 48 -0.97 -1.23 6.85
CA ARG A 48 -1.26 -2.65 7.11
C ARG A 48 -1.28 -2.97 8.60
N ASN A 49 -0.35 -2.42 9.39
CA ASN A 49 -0.34 -2.64 10.84
C ASN A 49 -1.58 -2.01 11.50
N ARG A 50 -2.04 -0.85 11.02
CA ARG A 50 -3.27 -0.21 11.50
C ARG A 50 -4.51 -1.04 11.20
N LEU A 51 -4.63 -1.60 9.99
CA LEU A 51 -5.73 -2.50 9.63
C LEU A 51 -5.70 -3.82 10.40
N ALA A 52 -4.53 -4.42 10.59
CA ALA A 52 -4.39 -5.70 11.30
C ALA A 52 -4.76 -5.61 12.79
N HIS A 53 -4.55 -4.45 13.42
CA HIS A 53 -4.84 -4.24 14.84
C HIS A 53 -6.16 -3.50 15.11
N GLY A 54 -6.76 -2.89 14.08
CA GLY A 54 -7.94 -2.03 14.21
C GLY A 54 -9.04 -2.34 13.22
N TYR A 55 -9.12 -3.55 12.65
CA TYR A 55 -10.13 -3.86 11.62
C TYR A 55 -11.57 -3.56 12.05
N GLU A 56 -11.88 -3.69 13.35
CA GLU A 56 -13.18 -3.32 13.93
C GLU A 56 -13.37 -1.80 14.14
N THR A 57 -12.30 -1.02 14.06
CA THR A 57 -12.26 0.42 14.34
C THR A 57 -11.85 1.29 13.15
N VAL A 58 -11.35 0.70 12.06
CA VAL A 58 -11.09 1.42 10.81
C VAL A 58 -12.42 1.63 10.10
N ASP A 59 -12.82 2.89 9.96
CA ASP A 59 -14.03 3.24 9.23
C ASP A 59 -13.86 3.06 7.71
N LEU A 60 -15.00 2.93 7.02
CA LEU A 60 -15.06 2.72 5.57
C LEU A 60 -14.46 3.87 4.76
N LEU A 61 -14.53 5.10 5.29
CA LEU A 61 -13.96 6.25 4.61
C LEU A 61 -12.43 6.13 4.57
N THR A 62 -11.80 5.74 5.67
CA THR A 62 -10.36 5.50 5.74
C THR A 62 -9.93 4.39 4.77
N MET A 63 -10.70 3.29 4.69
CA MET A 63 -10.42 2.22 3.72
C MET A 63 -10.53 2.70 2.28
N TRP A 64 -11.57 3.49 1.99
CA TRP A 64 -11.80 4.07 0.66
C TRP A 64 -10.69 5.05 0.27
N GLU A 65 -10.33 5.98 1.15
CA GLU A 65 -9.22 6.92 0.90
C GLU A 65 -7.90 6.18 0.70
N THR A 66 -7.62 5.15 1.50
CA THR A 66 -6.40 4.35 1.37
C THR A 66 -6.28 3.71 -0.01
N ILE A 67 -7.34 3.07 -0.51
CA ILE A 67 -7.29 2.40 -1.83
C ILE A 67 -7.35 3.40 -2.99
N SER A 68 -8.18 4.43 -2.88
CA SER A 68 -8.43 5.36 -3.98
C SER A 68 -7.35 6.43 -4.13
N ILE A 69 -6.65 6.77 -3.04
CA ILE A 69 -5.65 7.84 -3.03
C ILE A 69 -4.26 7.25 -2.82
N ASP A 70 -4.00 6.65 -1.65
CA ASP A 70 -2.64 6.30 -1.25
C ASP A 70 -2.05 5.16 -2.10
N ILE A 71 -2.81 4.08 -2.29
CA ILE A 71 -2.36 2.93 -3.10
C ILE A 71 -2.23 3.33 -4.58
N ASN A 72 -3.17 4.12 -5.11
CA ASN A 72 -3.07 4.61 -6.49
C ASN A 72 -1.83 5.49 -6.68
N ARG A 73 -1.60 6.46 -5.78
CA ARG A 73 -0.39 7.30 -5.80
C ARG A 73 0.89 6.45 -5.76
N MET A 74 0.91 5.43 -4.92
CA MET A 74 2.06 4.53 -4.82
C MET A 74 2.28 3.73 -6.11
N SER A 75 1.20 3.25 -6.73
CA SER A 75 1.25 2.55 -8.02
C SER A 75 1.80 3.44 -9.14
N GLU A 76 1.39 4.71 -9.20
CA GLU A 76 1.90 5.67 -10.18
C GLU A 76 3.40 5.95 -10.00
N ARG A 77 3.86 6.12 -8.76
CA ARG A 77 5.28 6.33 -8.44
C ARG A 77 6.13 5.11 -8.76
N LEU A 78 5.63 3.90 -8.48
CA LEU A 78 6.27 2.64 -8.86
C LEU A 78 6.36 2.50 -10.39
N ALA A 79 5.29 2.78 -11.11
CA ALA A 79 5.28 2.71 -12.57
C ALA A 79 6.27 3.70 -13.19
N ALA A 80 6.32 4.92 -12.67
CA ALA A 80 7.29 5.93 -13.10
C ALA A 80 8.73 5.46 -12.84
N PHE A 81 9.01 4.91 -11.66
CA PHE A 81 10.33 4.37 -11.33
C PHE A 81 10.73 3.21 -12.27
N LEU A 82 9.82 2.25 -12.51
CA LEU A 82 10.10 1.12 -13.41
C LEU A 82 10.42 1.58 -14.83
N ALA A 83 9.72 2.60 -15.34
CA ALA A 83 10.03 3.18 -16.65
C ALA A 83 11.46 3.74 -16.72
N THR A 84 11.99 4.31 -15.64
CA THR A 84 13.38 4.79 -15.61
C THR A 84 14.42 3.67 -15.66
N ILE A 85 14.08 2.46 -15.20
CA ILE A 85 14.96 1.28 -15.31
C ILE A 85 14.94 0.73 -16.73
N ASP A 86 13.76 0.67 -17.35
CA ASP A 86 13.59 0.17 -18.72
C ASP A 86 14.32 1.05 -19.74
N GLU A 87 14.38 2.37 -19.53
CA GLU A 87 15.13 3.31 -20.37
C GLU A 87 16.66 3.16 -20.25
N GLN A 88 17.15 2.51 -19.19
CA GLN A 88 18.58 2.30 -18.91
C GLN A 88 19.09 0.91 -19.32
N SER A 89 18.20 0.02 -19.80
CA SER A 89 18.49 -1.36 -20.21
C SER A 89 18.63 -1.49 -21.73
#